data_AF-A0A7C6JX65-F1
#
_entry.id   AF-A0A7C6JX65-F1
#
_cell.length_a   1.000
_cell.length_b   1.000
_cell.length_c   1.000
_cell.angle_alpha   90.00
_cell.angle_beta   90.00
_cell.angle_gamma   90.00
#
_symmetry.space_group_name_H-M   'P 1'
#
loop_
_entity.id
_entity.type
_entity.pdbx_description
1 polymer ?
#
loop_
_entity_poly.entity_id
_entity_poly.type
_entity_poly.pdbx_seq_one_letter_code
_entity_poly.pdbx_strand_id
1 'polypeptide(L)'
;MDFIIENRWNGYTEETMTEKVLSMGGAEAEKLAISEWFGFMSFGPADLEGFKTILPYCIYFHGKFYHIDEDCVETTIPYDKLLAMIVESGFNGTILSEYEGHAFYLNDAVEQLERHLKMEKSILASL
;
A
#
# COMPACT_ATOMS: atom_id res chain seq x y z
N MET A 1 -7.39 11.47 -13.07
CA MET A 1 -6.73 10.71 -11.99
C MET A 1 -6.33 9.31 -12.46
N ASP A 2 -7.16 8.64 -13.27
CA ASP A 2 -6.92 7.30 -13.84
C ASP A 2 -5.53 7.11 -14.46
N PHE A 3 -5.08 8.07 -15.27
CA PHE A 3 -3.75 8.02 -15.87
C PHE A 3 -2.62 7.85 -14.82
N ILE A 4 -2.70 8.55 -13.68
CA ILE A 4 -1.70 8.47 -12.61
C ILE A 4 -1.72 7.07 -12.00
N ILE A 5 -2.91 6.52 -11.73
CA ILE A 5 -3.08 5.16 -11.16
C ILE A 5 -2.49 4.11 -12.10
N GLU A 6 -2.84 4.16 -13.38
CA GLU A 6 -2.39 3.20 -14.40
C GLU A 6 -0.87 3.26 -14.66
N ASN A 7 -0.25 4.41 -14.40
CA ASN A 7 1.16 4.65 -14.72
C ASN A 7 2.07 4.77 -13.49
N ARG A 8 1.54 4.56 -12.28
CA ARG A 8 2.30 4.74 -11.02
C ARG A 8 3.53 3.84 -10.90
N TRP A 9 3.60 2.75 -11.64
CA TRP A 9 4.75 1.81 -11.65
C TRP A 9 5.63 1.92 -12.90
N ASN A 10 5.35 2.87 -13.80
CA ASN A 10 6.05 2.99 -15.08
C ASN A 10 7.33 3.85 -15.00
N GLY A 11 7.85 4.07 -13.79
CA GLY A 11 9.11 4.80 -13.56
C GLY A 11 8.99 6.32 -13.67
N TYR A 12 7.77 6.87 -13.60
CA TYR A 12 7.57 8.31 -13.47
C TYR A 12 8.13 8.83 -12.14
N THR A 13 8.79 9.98 -12.19
CA THR A 13 9.06 10.83 -11.03
C THR A 13 7.87 11.76 -10.78
N GLU A 14 7.80 12.38 -9.60
CA GLU A 14 6.78 13.39 -9.30
C GLU A 14 6.77 14.52 -10.34
N GLU A 15 7.96 14.99 -10.73
CA GLU A 15 8.15 16.01 -11.76
C GLU A 15 7.62 15.56 -13.13
N THR A 16 8.06 14.41 -13.62
CA THR A 16 7.68 13.92 -14.97
C THR A 16 6.21 13.50 -15.05
N MET A 17 5.63 13.00 -13.94
CA MET A 17 4.18 12.73 -13.85
C MET A 17 3.39 14.04 -13.91
N THR A 18 3.84 15.05 -13.17
CA THR A 18 3.22 16.38 -13.13
C THR A 18 3.23 17.03 -14.51
N GLU A 19 4.37 17.06 -15.19
CA GLU A 19 4.49 17.57 -16.56
C GLU A 19 3.54 16.84 -17.52
N LYS A 20 3.49 15.51 -17.41
CA LYS A 20 2.63 14.69 -18.26
C LYS A 20 1.15 15.01 -18.05
N VAL A 21 0.69 15.09 -16.81
CA VAL A 21 -0.72 15.37 -16.50
C VAL A 21 -1.10 16.80 -16.90
N LEU A 22 -0.20 17.78 -16.73
CA LEU A 22 -0.42 19.15 -17.23
C LEU A 22 -0.54 19.20 -18.76
N SER A 23 0.28 18.43 -19.48
CA SER A 23 0.17 18.33 -20.94
C SER A 23 -1.16 17.74 -21.43
N MET A 24 -1.87 17.01 -20.55
CA MET A 24 -3.19 16.43 -20.79
C MET A 24 -4.34 17.35 -20.37
N GLY A 25 -4.05 18.58 -19.93
CA GLY A 25 -5.03 19.55 -19.47
C GLY A 25 -5.32 19.50 -17.97
N GLY A 26 -4.52 18.79 -17.19
CA GLY A 26 -4.59 18.84 -15.72
C GLY A 26 -4.26 20.23 -15.17
N ALA A 27 -4.69 20.51 -13.95
CA ALA A 27 -4.53 21.79 -13.27
C ALA A 27 -3.98 21.61 -11.85
N GLU A 28 -4.15 22.60 -10.98
CA GLU A 28 -3.61 22.59 -9.62
C GLU A 28 -4.15 21.44 -8.76
N ALA A 29 -5.39 21.01 -8.97
CA ALA A 29 -5.95 19.89 -8.24
C ALA A 29 -5.20 18.58 -8.53
N GLU A 30 -4.87 18.31 -9.80
CA GLU A 30 -4.10 17.14 -10.18
C GLU A 30 -2.65 17.23 -9.68
N LYS A 31 -2.03 18.42 -9.71
CA LYS A 31 -0.68 18.61 -9.14
C LYS A 31 -0.64 18.25 -7.66
N LEU A 32 -1.61 18.73 -6.89
CA LEU A 32 -1.72 18.42 -5.47
C LEU A 32 -1.90 16.92 -5.25
N ALA A 33 -2.80 16.28 -6.00
CA ALA A 33 -3.00 14.84 -5.90
C ALA A 33 -1.73 14.04 -6.23
N ILE A 34 -0.99 14.43 -7.27
CA ILE A 34 0.30 13.80 -7.60
C ILE A 34 1.27 13.93 -6.43
N SER A 35 1.42 15.13 -5.86
CA SER A 35 2.34 15.38 -4.75
C SER A 35 1.98 14.57 -3.51
N GLU A 36 0.70 14.57 -3.10
CA GLU A 36 0.20 13.76 -2.00
C GLU A 36 0.44 12.26 -2.24
N TRP A 37 0.20 11.78 -3.46
CA TRP A 37 0.39 10.37 -3.78
C TRP A 37 1.87 9.98 -3.78
N PHE A 38 2.77 10.79 -4.33
CA PHE A 38 4.21 10.52 -4.24
C PHE A 38 4.74 10.61 -2.80
N GLY A 39 4.09 11.42 -1.94
CA GLY A 39 4.44 11.55 -0.54
C GLY A 39 4.01 10.37 0.33
N PHE A 40 2.85 9.78 0.05
CA PHE A 40 2.25 8.73 0.90
C PHE A 40 2.23 7.33 0.26
N MET A 41 2.20 7.21 -1.07
CA MET A 41 2.07 5.92 -1.76
C MET A 41 3.38 5.48 -2.41
N SER A 42 3.53 4.16 -2.60
CA SER A 42 4.65 3.63 -3.37
C SER A 42 4.41 3.81 -4.88
N PHE A 43 5.32 4.53 -5.53
CA PHE A 43 5.39 4.70 -7.00
C PHE A 43 6.36 3.70 -7.65
N GLY A 44 6.44 2.51 -7.07
CA GLY A 44 7.14 1.35 -7.59
C GLY A 44 6.44 0.06 -7.15
N PRO A 45 6.63 -1.05 -7.90
CA PRO A 45 6.15 -2.35 -7.45
C PRO A 45 6.82 -2.76 -6.15
N ALA A 46 6.18 -3.60 -5.35
CA ALA A 46 6.78 -4.16 -4.15
C ALA A 46 8.05 -4.95 -4.50
N ASP A 47 9.16 -4.64 -3.83
CA ASP A 47 10.42 -5.38 -3.96
C ASP A 47 10.39 -6.65 -3.10
N LEU A 48 9.81 -7.72 -3.66
CA LEU A 48 9.67 -9.00 -2.95
C LEU A 48 11.02 -9.68 -2.69
N GLU A 49 11.99 -9.54 -3.61
CA GLU A 49 13.33 -10.10 -3.42
C GLU A 49 14.07 -9.38 -2.30
N GLY A 50 14.04 -8.03 -2.31
CA GLY A 50 14.56 -7.23 -1.20
C GLY A 50 13.88 -7.56 0.12
N PHE A 51 12.55 -7.67 0.13
CA PHE A 51 11.79 -8.09 1.31
C PHE A 51 12.28 -9.44 1.86
N LYS A 52 12.50 -10.43 0.99
CA LYS A 52 13.03 -11.74 1.39
C LYS A 52 14.38 -11.65 2.12
N THR A 53 15.26 -10.76 1.67
CA THR A 53 16.59 -10.61 2.26
C THR A 53 16.58 -10.08 3.70
N ILE A 54 15.53 -9.34 4.08
CA ILE A 54 15.44 -8.72 5.41
C ILE A 54 14.69 -9.59 6.43
N LEU A 55 13.84 -10.54 5.98
CA LEU A 55 13.02 -11.41 6.84
C LEU A 55 13.79 -12.07 8.01
N PRO A 56 15.02 -12.59 7.84
CA PRO A 56 15.78 -13.21 8.93
C PRO A 56 16.12 -12.26 10.09
N TYR A 57 16.02 -10.95 9.87
CA TYR A 57 16.33 -9.92 10.85
C TYR A 57 15.07 -9.23 11.41
N CYS A 58 13.89 -9.56 10.89
CA CYS A 58 12.63 -8.97 11.32
C CYS A 58 12.24 -9.46 12.72
N ILE A 59 11.87 -8.52 13.59
CA ILE A 59 11.42 -8.78 14.96
C ILE A 59 9.91 -8.52 15.16
N TYR A 60 9.34 -7.64 14.34
CA TYR A 60 7.91 -7.35 14.22
C TYR A 60 7.66 -6.66 12.88
N PHE A 61 6.41 -6.57 12.46
CA PHE A 61 5.99 -5.86 11.25
C PHE A 61 4.97 -4.77 11.56
N HIS A 62 5.02 -3.67 10.82
CA HIS A 62 3.89 -2.77 10.65
C HIS A 62 3.18 -3.16 9.35
N GLY A 63 1.97 -3.71 9.47
CA GLY A 63 1.04 -3.91 8.36
C GLY A 63 0.40 -2.57 8.03
N LYS A 64 1.09 -1.77 7.22
CA LYS A 64 0.63 -0.47 6.74
C LYS A 64 -0.50 -0.61 5.73
N PHE A 65 -1.53 0.22 5.83
CA PHE A 65 -2.57 0.32 4.81
C PHE A 65 -3.30 1.68 4.88
N TYR A 66 -3.88 2.08 3.74
CA TYR A 66 -4.66 3.32 3.61
C TYR A 66 -6.16 3.06 3.53
N HIS A 67 -6.55 1.97 2.87
CA HIS A 67 -7.95 1.60 2.69
C HIS A 67 -8.04 0.10 2.38
N ILE A 68 -9.00 -0.57 3.02
CA ILE A 68 -9.41 -1.94 2.71
C ILE A 68 -10.85 -1.87 2.19
N ASP A 69 -11.08 -2.46 1.03
CA ASP A 69 -12.42 -2.46 0.42
C ASP A 69 -13.42 -3.35 1.17
N GLU A 70 -14.69 -3.31 0.75
CA GLU A 70 -15.78 -4.05 1.37
C GLU A 70 -15.59 -5.57 1.32
N ASP A 71 -14.86 -6.07 0.32
CA ASP A 71 -14.52 -7.48 0.14
C ASP A 71 -13.30 -7.90 0.98
N CYS A 72 -12.80 -6.98 1.83
CA CYS A 72 -11.61 -7.15 2.66
C CYS A 72 -10.34 -7.40 1.84
N VAL A 73 -10.18 -6.68 0.73
CA VAL A 73 -9.00 -6.72 -0.14
C VAL A 73 -8.26 -5.39 -0.08
N GLU A 74 -6.93 -5.47 0.08
CA GLU A 74 -6.02 -4.34 -0.12
C GLU A 74 -5.50 -4.40 -1.56
N THR A 75 -5.54 -3.27 -2.28
CA THR A 75 -5.33 -3.22 -3.73
C THR A 75 -4.00 -2.58 -4.16
N THR A 76 -3.17 -2.14 -3.21
CA THR A 76 -1.95 -1.36 -3.48
C THR A 76 -0.66 -2.04 -2.98
N ILE A 77 -0.77 -2.88 -1.96
CA ILE A 77 0.25 -3.65 -1.26
C ILE A 77 -0.13 -5.14 -1.37
N PRO A 78 0.75 -6.01 -1.90
CA PRO A 78 0.43 -7.42 -2.12
C PRO A 78 0.52 -8.23 -0.81
N TYR A 79 -0.44 -8.03 0.10
CA TYR A 79 -0.49 -8.69 1.41
C TYR A 79 -0.49 -10.22 1.31
N ASP A 80 -1.15 -10.78 0.29
CA ASP A 80 -1.15 -12.22 0.01
C ASP A 80 0.27 -12.79 -0.13
N LYS A 81 1.11 -12.14 -0.95
CA LYS A 81 2.49 -12.54 -1.19
C LYS A 81 3.37 -12.28 0.03
N LEU A 82 3.22 -11.10 0.65
CA LEU A 82 4.04 -10.70 1.78
C LEU A 82 3.79 -11.60 3.00
N LEU A 83 2.53 -11.90 3.33
CA LEU A 83 2.18 -12.80 4.44
C LEU A 83 2.65 -14.23 4.17
N ALA A 84 2.54 -14.73 2.93
CA ALA A 84 3.10 -16.03 2.55
C ALA A 84 4.62 -16.08 2.81
N MET A 85 5.37 -15.07 2.36
CA MET A 85 6.81 -14.99 2.59
C MET A 85 7.18 -14.89 4.08
N ILE A 86 6.39 -14.15 4.88
CA ILE A 86 6.57 -14.07 6.34
C ILE A 86 6.40 -15.46 6.96
N VAL A 87 5.35 -16.20 6.60
CA VAL A 87 5.12 -17.58 7.09
C VAL A 87 6.26 -18.51 6.66
N GLU A 88 6.64 -18.49 5.39
CA GLU A 88 7.73 -19.32 4.84
C GLU A 88 9.09 -19.03 5.50
N SER A 89 9.31 -17.82 5.99
CA SER A 89 10.54 -17.46 6.71
C SER A 89 10.65 -18.08 8.10
N GLY A 90 9.56 -18.66 8.63
CA GLY A 90 9.48 -19.15 10.00
C GLY A 90 9.36 -18.05 11.05
N PHE A 91 9.02 -16.82 10.65
CA PHE A 91 8.79 -15.72 11.57
C PHE A 91 7.68 -16.07 12.57
N ASN A 92 7.96 -15.85 13.85
CA ASN A 92 7.00 -16.06 14.94
C ASN A 92 6.98 -14.81 15.82
N GLY A 93 6.03 -13.91 15.55
CA GLY A 93 5.94 -12.62 16.20
C GLY A 93 4.63 -11.90 15.90
N THR A 94 4.66 -10.57 15.91
CA THR A 94 3.46 -9.75 15.75
C THR A 94 3.51 -8.92 14.47
N ILE A 95 2.37 -8.84 13.79
CA ILE A 95 2.09 -7.84 12.77
C ILE A 95 1.14 -6.82 13.42
N LEU A 96 1.55 -5.56 13.46
CA LEU A 96 0.78 -4.46 14.00
C LEU A 96 0.06 -3.74 12.85
N SER A 97 -1.25 -3.58 12.94
CA SER A 97 -2.00 -2.81 11.96
C SER A 97 -1.66 -1.32 12.05
N GLU A 98 -1.12 -0.75 10.96
CA GLU A 98 -0.77 0.66 10.85
C GLU A 98 -1.71 1.33 9.84
N TYR A 99 -2.77 1.97 10.36
CA TYR A 99 -3.76 2.68 9.54
C TYR A 99 -3.32 4.13 9.23
N GLU A 100 -3.05 4.42 7.96
CA GLU A 100 -2.69 5.77 7.49
C GLU A 100 -3.75 6.45 6.61
N GLY A 101 -4.91 5.83 6.40
CA GLY A 101 -6.02 6.44 5.66
C GLY A 101 -6.58 7.70 6.32
N HIS A 102 -6.28 7.94 7.61
CA HIS A 102 -6.63 9.15 8.34
C HIS A 102 -6.07 10.44 7.70
N ALA A 103 -5.03 10.34 6.86
CA ALA A 103 -4.55 11.46 6.06
C ALA A 103 -5.59 11.95 5.03
N PHE A 104 -6.54 11.09 4.64
CA PHE A 104 -7.52 11.36 3.59
C PHE A 104 -8.98 11.33 4.10
N TYR A 105 -9.28 10.49 5.10
CA TYR A 105 -10.62 10.37 5.67
C TYR A 105 -10.58 10.06 7.18
N LEU A 106 -11.27 10.86 7.98
CA LEU A 106 -11.13 10.84 9.45
C LEU A 106 -12.11 9.92 10.19
N ASN A 107 -13.13 9.38 9.53
CA ASN A 107 -14.31 8.80 10.20
C ASN A 107 -14.50 7.28 9.99
N ASP A 108 -13.47 6.56 9.52
CA ASP A 108 -13.58 5.12 9.22
C ASP A 108 -12.51 4.26 9.91
N ALA A 109 -11.66 4.82 10.78
CA ALA A 109 -10.52 4.09 11.36
C ALA A 109 -10.89 2.74 12.00
N VAL A 110 -12.02 2.68 12.72
CA VAL A 110 -12.50 1.43 13.34
C VAL A 110 -12.88 0.40 12.28
N GLU A 111 -13.63 0.82 11.26
CA GLU A 111 -14.06 -0.04 10.16
C GLU A 111 -12.86 -0.55 9.36
N GLN A 112 -11.90 0.32 9.06
CA GLN A 112 -10.68 0.00 8.35
C GLN A 112 -9.82 -1.02 9.12
N LEU A 113 -9.67 -0.84 10.43
CA LEU A 113 -8.97 -1.82 11.28
C LEU A 113 -9.69 -3.17 11.33
N GLU A 114 -11.02 -3.19 11.41
CA GLU A 114 -11.78 -4.43 11.36
C GLU A 114 -11.60 -5.19 10.03
N ARG A 115 -11.64 -4.47 8.91
CA ARG A 115 -11.43 -5.04 7.57
C ARG A 115 -10.00 -5.57 7.41
N HIS A 116 -8.99 -4.80 7.86
CA HIS A 116 -7.59 -5.23 7.82
C HIS A 116 -7.36 -6.52 8.60
N LEU A 117 -7.89 -6.61 9.84
CA LEU A 117 -7.79 -7.82 10.64
C LEU A 117 -8.51 -9.02 10.01
N LYS A 118 -9.65 -8.81 9.34
CA LYS A 118 -10.36 -9.88 8.61
C LYS A 118 -9.55 -10.36 7.41
N MET A 119 -8.99 -9.42 6.63
CA MET A 119 -8.13 -9.72 5.48
C MET A 119 -6.93 -10.58 5.89
N GLU A 120 -6.12 -10.12 6.85
CA GLU A 120 -4.92 -10.85 7.28
C GLU A 120 -5.26 -12.24 7.80
N LYS A 121 -6.32 -12.37 8.61
CA LYS A 121 -6.79 -13.68 9.10
C LYS A 121 -7.24 -14.61 7.98
N SER A 122 -7.94 -14.07 6.98
CA SER A 122 -8.40 -14.86 5.83
C SER A 122 -7.21 -15.37 5.02
N ILE A 123 -6.23 -14.51 4.74
CA ILE A 123 -5.00 -14.88 4.01
C ILE A 123 -4.26 -15.95 4.81
N LEU A 124 -3.96 -15.72 6.09
CA LEU A 124 -3.22 -16.65 6.93
C LEU A 124 -3.91 -18.01 7.11
N ALA A 125 -5.24 -18.04 7.15
CA ALA A 125 -6.00 -19.30 7.24
C ALA A 125 -5.97 -20.12 5.93
N SER A 126 -5.56 -19.51 4.82
CA SER A 126 -5.50 -20.15 3.50
C SER A 126 -4.10 -20.66 3.10
N LEU A 127 -3.08 -20.34 3.90
CA LEU A 127 -1.68 -20.79 3.73
C LEU A 127 -1.45 -22.13 4.45
#